data_AF-A0A1I8PLK4-F1
#
_entry.id   AF-A0A1I8PLK4-F1
#
_cell.length_a   1.000
_cell.length_b   1.000
_cell.length_c   1.000
_cell.angle_alpha   90.00
_cell.angle_beta   90.00
_cell.angle_gamma   90.00
#
_symmetry.space_group_name_H-M   'P 1'
#
loop_
_entity.id
_entity.type
_entity.pdbx_description
1 polymer ?
#
loop_
_entity_poly.entity_id
_entity_poly.type
_entity_poly.pdbx_seq_one_letter_code
_entity_poly.pdbx_strand_id
1 'polypeptide(L)'
;MSTFNSIHFLFGALFLFSAANLTQADNKRLEMSVMTNFINVMEEQIDVMRCMERSCDPLVFEKMLQNENDVESNLQAQSPFSETNELKSEKVAKAVQRSVAKYLLIEPLCQDTSYSCPIPVYKEIPKDIADYINAIQGIVTNGRKCINFSNIDKAINILGEGVEYVEEYRTHSGTSMQRVLPACLHCSNGFNQLCDAATTGY
;
A
#
# COMPACT_ATOMS: atom_id res chain seq x y z
N MET A 1 0.34 -13.90 59.79
CA MET A 1 -0.66 -13.48 58.78
C MET A 1 -0.02 -12.43 57.88
N SER A 2 0.56 -12.83 56.74
CA SER A 2 1.02 -11.91 55.67
C SER A 2 1.25 -12.66 54.36
N THR A 3 0.28 -13.47 53.95
CA THR A 3 0.33 -14.25 52.69
C THR A 3 -0.84 -13.93 51.76
N PHE A 4 -1.83 -13.17 52.22
CA PHE A 4 -3.05 -12.87 51.46
C PHE A 4 -2.88 -11.71 50.45
N ASN A 5 -1.92 -10.80 50.67
CA ASN A 5 -1.69 -9.67 49.74
C ASN A 5 -0.83 -10.03 48.51
N SER A 6 0.04 -11.04 48.59
CA SER A 6 0.95 -11.39 47.48
C SER A 6 0.25 -12.18 46.36
N ILE A 7 -0.77 -12.97 46.69
CA ILE A 7 -1.50 -13.80 45.71
C ILE A 7 -2.35 -12.90 44.80
N HIS A 8 -3.08 -11.92 45.34
CA HIS A 8 -3.89 -11.00 44.53
C HIS A 8 -3.06 -10.11 43.58
N PHE A 9 -1.84 -9.72 43.96
CA PHE A 9 -0.92 -8.99 43.09
C PHE A 9 -0.38 -9.86 41.93
N LEU A 10 -0.05 -11.13 42.19
CA LEU A 10 0.39 -12.08 41.17
C LEU A 10 -0.71 -12.36 40.15
N PHE A 11 -1.95 -12.58 40.60
CA PHE A 11 -3.09 -12.76 39.70
C PHE A 11 -3.39 -11.49 38.89
N GLY A 12 -3.36 -10.31 39.51
CA GLY A 12 -3.56 -9.03 38.81
C GLY A 12 -2.50 -8.77 37.73
N ALA A 13 -1.23 -9.04 38.02
CA ALA A 13 -0.15 -8.93 37.03
C ALA A 13 -0.36 -9.94 35.88
N LEU A 14 -0.71 -11.19 36.18
CA LEU A 14 -0.98 -12.20 35.15
C LEU A 14 -2.13 -11.77 34.22
N PHE A 15 -3.22 -11.23 34.77
CA PHE A 15 -4.34 -10.72 33.99
C PHE A 15 -3.96 -9.51 33.11
N LEU A 16 -3.12 -8.60 33.62
CA LEU A 16 -2.62 -7.47 32.82
C LEU A 16 -1.70 -7.93 31.69
N PHE A 17 -0.82 -8.91 31.93
CA PHE A 17 -0.01 -9.51 30.88
C PHE A 17 -0.86 -10.23 29.83
N SER A 18 -1.88 -11.00 30.25
CA SER A 18 -2.80 -11.66 29.33
C SER A 18 -3.63 -10.65 28.52
N ALA A 19 -4.12 -9.58 29.14
CA ALA A 19 -4.86 -8.52 28.47
C ALA A 19 -3.98 -7.73 27.50
N ALA A 20 -2.75 -7.39 27.89
CA ALA A 20 -1.79 -6.71 27.01
C ALA A 20 -1.43 -7.59 25.80
N ASN A 21 -1.16 -8.89 26.02
CA ASN A 21 -0.89 -9.84 24.95
C ASN A 21 -2.11 -10.04 24.04
N LEU A 22 -3.33 -10.07 24.58
CA LEU A 22 -4.56 -10.19 23.80
C LEU A 22 -4.80 -8.94 22.95
N THR A 23 -4.71 -7.75 23.54
CA THR A 23 -4.83 -6.47 22.82
C THR A 23 -3.76 -6.35 21.75
N GLN A 24 -2.51 -6.76 22.03
CA GLN A 24 -1.43 -6.74 21.05
C GLN A 24 -1.68 -7.76 19.92
N ALA A 25 -2.18 -8.96 20.23
CA ALA A 25 -2.51 -9.96 19.24
C ALA A 25 -3.67 -9.50 18.33
N ASP A 26 -4.70 -8.87 18.90
CA ASP A 26 -5.82 -8.31 18.15
C ASP A 26 -5.39 -7.13 17.29
N ASN A 27 -4.52 -6.24 17.80
CA ASN A 27 -3.97 -5.14 17.01
C ASN A 27 -3.17 -5.65 15.81
N LYS A 28 -2.29 -6.65 16.01
CA LYS A 28 -1.51 -7.25 14.92
C LYS A 28 -2.38 -7.96 13.87
N ARG A 29 -3.52 -8.53 14.27
CA ARG A 29 -4.50 -9.11 13.33
C ARG A 29 -5.15 -8.02 12.49
N LEU A 30 -5.53 -6.90 13.09
CA LEU A 30 -6.07 -5.76 12.38
C LEU A 30 -5.05 -5.20 11.39
N GLU A 31 -3.82 -4.93 11.82
CA GLU A 31 -2.74 -4.44 10.98
C GLU A 31 -2.43 -5.39 9.82
N MET A 32 -2.41 -6.71 10.08
CA MET A 32 -2.23 -7.72 9.03
C MET A 32 -3.36 -7.67 8.00
N SER A 33 -4.60 -7.46 8.44
CA SER A 33 -5.75 -7.30 7.55
C SER A 33 -5.64 -6.03 6.70
N VAL A 34 -5.22 -4.91 7.30
CA VAL A 34 -5.00 -3.64 6.60
C VAL A 34 -3.92 -3.82 5.53
N MET A 35 -2.78 -4.42 5.88
CA MET A 35 -1.67 -4.64 4.96
C MET A 35 -2.02 -5.62 3.84
N THR A 36 -2.74 -6.70 4.16
CA THR A 36 -3.21 -7.66 3.15
C THR A 36 -4.15 -6.98 2.15
N ASN A 37 -5.10 -6.18 2.65
CA ASN A 37 -6.00 -5.41 1.79
C ASN A 37 -5.23 -4.41 0.90
N PHE A 38 -4.26 -3.68 1.47
CA PHE A 38 -3.40 -2.78 0.71
C PHE A 38 -2.65 -3.52 -0.41
N ILE A 39 -1.99 -4.64 -0.11
CA ILE A 39 -1.24 -5.42 -1.11
C ILE A 39 -2.16 -5.94 -2.22
N ASN A 40 -3.35 -6.43 -1.88
CA ASN A 40 -4.30 -6.95 -2.87
C ASN A 40 -4.80 -5.86 -3.81
N VAL A 41 -5.11 -4.69 -3.27
CA VAL A 41 -5.53 -3.52 -4.06
C VAL A 41 -4.40 -3.02 -4.96
N MET A 42 -3.15 -3.05 -4.50
CA MET A 42 -1.98 -2.71 -5.30
C MET A 42 -1.75 -3.72 -6.43
N GLU A 43 -1.96 -5.02 -6.18
CA GLU A 43 -1.91 -6.05 -7.22
C GLU A 43 -2.99 -5.82 -8.29
N GLU A 44 -4.23 -5.55 -7.86
CA GLU A 44 -5.34 -5.23 -8.76
C GLU A 44 -5.00 -3.99 -9.63
N GLN A 45 -4.41 -2.96 -9.05
CA GLN A 45 -3.96 -1.78 -9.80
C GLN A 45 -2.96 -2.16 -10.89
N ILE A 46 -1.94 -2.96 -10.59
CA ILE A 46 -0.95 -3.39 -11.59
C ILE A 46 -1.61 -4.19 -12.70
N ASP A 47 -2.49 -5.13 -12.36
CA ASP A 47 -3.12 -5.99 -13.35
C ASP A 47 -4.01 -5.20 -14.31
N VAL A 48 -4.75 -4.22 -13.80
CA VAL A 48 -5.52 -3.28 -14.63
C VAL A 48 -4.60 -2.42 -15.50
N MET A 49 -3.53 -1.85 -14.93
CA MET A 49 -2.57 -1.04 -15.70
C MET A 49 -1.91 -1.85 -16.83
N ARG A 50 -1.51 -3.10 -16.56
CA ARG A 50 -0.97 -4.03 -17.57
C ARG A 50 -1.99 -4.39 -18.64
N CYS A 51 -3.26 -4.52 -18.29
CA CYS A 51 -4.30 -4.70 -19.28
C CYS A 51 -4.45 -3.46 -20.19
N MET A 52 -4.34 -2.25 -19.64
CA MET A 52 -4.41 -1.01 -20.44
C MET A 52 -3.30 -0.93 -21.49
N GLU A 53 -2.13 -1.54 -21.26
CA GLU A 53 -1.08 -1.68 -22.29
C GLU A 53 -1.59 -2.39 -23.55
N ARG A 54 -2.53 -3.31 -23.38
CA ARG A 54 -3.17 -4.07 -24.47
C ARG A 54 -4.51 -3.49 -24.93
N SER A 55 -4.91 -2.32 -24.42
CA SER A 55 -6.14 -1.61 -24.83
C SER A 55 -6.13 -1.23 -26.32
N CYS A 56 -7.32 -1.16 -26.93
CA CYS A 56 -7.50 -0.65 -28.29
C CYS A 56 -7.40 0.88 -28.39
N ASP A 57 -7.35 1.58 -27.27
CA ASP A 57 -7.25 3.04 -27.23
C ASP A 57 -5.77 3.47 -27.36
N PRO A 58 -5.41 4.24 -28.41
CA PRO A 58 -4.06 4.76 -28.58
C PRO A 58 -3.69 5.81 -27.52
N LEU A 59 -4.67 6.47 -26.89
CA LEU A 59 -4.45 7.54 -25.92
C LEU A 59 -4.68 7.08 -24.46
N VAL A 60 -4.73 5.76 -24.22
CA VAL A 60 -5.08 5.20 -22.92
C VAL A 60 -4.18 5.70 -21.78
N PHE A 61 -2.87 5.84 -22.03
CA PHE A 61 -1.91 6.29 -21.04
C PHE A 61 -2.02 7.78 -20.74
N GLU A 62 -2.30 8.60 -21.75
CA GLU A 62 -2.55 10.03 -21.56
C GLU A 62 -3.78 10.25 -20.70
N LYS A 63 -4.87 9.51 -20.97
CA LYS A 63 -6.10 9.53 -20.15
C LYS A 63 -5.84 9.07 -18.72
N MET A 64 -5.02 8.03 -18.55
CA MET A 64 -4.62 7.53 -17.24
C MET A 64 -3.91 8.62 -16.42
N LEU A 65 -2.89 9.27 -17.00
CA LEU A 65 -2.12 10.32 -16.33
C LEU A 65 -2.97 11.55 -15.98
N GLN A 66 -3.95 11.91 -16.83
CA GLN A 66 -4.88 13.01 -16.56
C GLN A 66 -5.75 12.73 -15.32
N ASN A 67 -6.18 11.48 -15.13
CA ASN A 67 -7.10 11.09 -14.06
C ASN A 67 -6.43 10.93 -12.68
N GLU A 68 -5.12 10.66 -12.63
CA GLU A 68 -4.38 10.42 -11.39
C GLU A 68 -4.20 11.67 -10.51
N ASN A 69 -4.17 12.87 -11.10
CA ASN A 69 -4.00 14.10 -10.33
C ASN A 69 -5.09 14.28 -9.25
N ASP A 70 -6.33 13.87 -9.53
CA ASP A 70 -7.41 13.92 -8.53
C ASP A 70 -7.22 12.89 -7.42
N VAL A 71 -6.65 11.72 -7.72
CA VAL A 71 -6.42 10.68 -6.72
C VAL A 71 -5.34 11.13 -5.75
N GLU A 72 -4.25 11.69 -6.27
CA GLU A 72 -3.18 12.25 -5.47
C GLU A 72 -3.66 13.38 -4.56
N SER A 73 -4.57 14.25 -5.03
CA SER A 73 -5.12 15.31 -4.18
C SER A 73 -5.77 14.78 -2.89
N ASN A 74 -6.36 13.58 -2.95
CA ASN A 74 -6.94 12.92 -1.77
C ASN A 74 -5.87 12.33 -0.85
N LEU A 75 -4.75 11.83 -1.41
CA LEU A 75 -3.60 11.38 -0.62
C LEU A 75 -2.92 12.56 0.08
N GLN A 76 -2.81 13.70 -0.60
CA GLN A 76 -2.23 14.91 -0.05
C GLN A 76 -3.09 15.57 1.04
N ALA A 77 -4.41 15.31 1.07
CA ALA A 77 -5.30 15.91 2.04
C ALA A 77 -5.01 15.40 3.47
N GLN A 78 -4.40 16.25 4.30
CA GLN A 78 -4.12 15.94 5.71
C GLN A 78 -5.38 16.05 6.56
N SER A 79 -5.55 15.11 7.49
CA SER A 79 -6.52 15.26 8.57
C SER A 79 -6.11 16.44 9.48
N PRO A 80 -7.08 17.18 10.05
CA PRO A 80 -6.78 18.18 11.08
C PRO A 80 -6.31 17.55 12.41
N PHE A 81 -6.36 16.22 12.53
CA PHE A 81 -5.89 15.46 13.69
C PHE A 81 -4.68 14.61 13.32
N SER A 82 -3.83 14.31 14.31
CA SER A 82 -2.71 13.38 14.14
C SER A 82 -3.22 12.02 13.64
N GLU A 83 -2.78 11.61 12.45
CA GLU A 83 -3.15 10.33 11.85
C GLU A 83 -2.17 9.24 12.30
N THR A 84 -2.68 8.08 12.71
CA THR A 84 -1.85 6.92 12.98
C THR A 84 -1.38 6.29 11.66
N ASN A 85 -0.32 5.48 11.69
CA ASN A 85 0.21 4.86 10.47
C ASN A 85 -0.76 3.83 9.89
N GLU A 86 -1.62 3.22 10.72
CA GLU A 86 -2.72 2.36 10.27
C GLU A 86 -3.75 3.17 9.46
N LEU A 87 -4.13 4.36 9.95
CA LEU A 87 -5.08 5.23 9.25
C LEU A 87 -4.50 5.73 7.92
N LYS A 88 -3.22 6.11 7.91
CA LYS A 88 -2.48 6.46 6.70
C LYS A 88 -2.45 5.29 5.70
N SER A 89 -2.23 4.07 6.19
CA SER A 89 -2.25 2.85 5.36
C SER A 89 -3.60 2.59 4.71
N GLU A 90 -4.70 2.75 5.45
CA GLU A 90 -6.05 2.66 4.89
C GLU A 90 -6.35 3.76 3.86
N LYS A 91 -5.88 4.97 4.11
CA LYS A 91 -6.01 6.11 3.19
C LYS A 91 -5.34 5.81 1.85
N VAL A 92 -4.16 5.18 1.86
CA VAL A 92 -3.49 4.72 0.63
C VAL A 92 -4.31 3.65 -0.08
N ALA A 93 -4.77 2.62 0.62
CA ALA A 93 -5.59 1.57 0.01
C ALA A 93 -6.85 2.15 -0.66
N LYS A 94 -7.53 3.10 -0.01
CA LYS A 94 -8.69 3.80 -0.59
C LYS A 94 -8.33 4.65 -1.81
N ALA A 95 -7.16 5.30 -1.82
CA ALA A 95 -6.70 6.06 -2.98
C ALA A 95 -6.44 5.13 -4.16
N VAL A 96 -5.76 4.01 -3.95
CA VAL A 96 -5.47 3.04 -5.01
C VAL A 96 -6.75 2.42 -5.57
N GLN A 97 -7.73 2.08 -4.71
CA GLN A 97 -9.06 1.64 -5.16
C GLN A 97 -9.74 2.68 -6.06
N ARG A 98 -9.58 3.97 -5.76
CA ARG A 98 -10.11 5.04 -6.61
C ARG A 98 -9.36 5.14 -7.94
N SER A 99 -8.03 4.97 -7.96
CA SER A 99 -7.25 4.87 -9.20
C SER A 99 -7.76 3.71 -10.07
N VAL A 100 -7.91 2.52 -9.50
CA VAL A 100 -8.46 1.34 -10.20
C VAL A 100 -9.83 1.65 -10.80
N ALA A 101 -10.75 2.20 -10.01
CA ALA A 101 -12.08 2.57 -10.51
C ALA A 101 -11.99 3.56 -11.69
N LYS A 102 -11.09 4.55 -11.63
CA LYS A 102 -10.88 5.50 -12.73
C LYS A 102 -10.24 4.85 -13.96
N TYR A 103 -9.33 3.89 -13.80
CA TYR A 103 -8.75 3.15 -14.91
C TYR A 103 -9.80 2.32 -15.64
N LEU A 104 -10.68 1.66 -14.89
CA LEU A 104 -11.80 0.90 -15.45
C LEU A 104 -12.84 1.78 -16.14
N LEU A 105 -12.93 3.08 -15.81
CA LEU A 105 -13.73 4.03 -16.58
C LEU A 105 -13.07 4.42 -17.90
N ILE A 106 -11.74 4.41 -17.98
CA ILE A 106 -10.98 4.68 -19.20
C ILE A 106 -11.04 3.47 -20.14
N GLU A 107 -10.79 2.27 -19.62
CA GLU A 107 -10.82 1.01 -20.35
C GLU A 107 -11.66 -0.03 -19.58
N PRO A 108 -12.98 -0.07 -19.79
CA PRO A 108 -13.87 -0.99 -19.08
C PRO A 108 -13.57 -2.47 -19.36
N LEU A 109 -12.95 -2.79 -20.51
CA LEU A 109 -12.62 -4.16 -20.86
C LEU A 109 -11.54 -4.74 -19.94
N CYS A 110 -10.78 -3.90 -19.25
CA CYS A 110 -9.80 -4.32 -18.25
C CYS A 110 -10.39 -4.78 -16.92
N GLN A 111 -11.72 -4.82 -16.79
CA GLN A 111 -12.35 -5.62 -15.74
C GLN A 111 -11.99 -7.11 -15.89
N ASP A 112 -11.84 -7.58 -17.14
CA ASP A 112 -11.11 -8.81 -17.43
C ASP A 112 -9.63 -8.44 -17.68
N THR A 113 -8.79 -8.67 -16.67
CA THR A 113 -7.35 -8.33 -16.76
C THR A 113 -6.60 -9.17 -17.79
N SER A 114 -7.22 -10.20 -18.39
CA SER A 114 -6.67 -10.97 -19.50
C SER A 114 -6.98 -10.37 -20.88
N TYR A 115 -7.83 -9.34 -20.93
CA TYR A 115 -8.22 -8.69 -22.18
C TYR A 115 -7.01 -8.22 -23.00
N SER A 116 -7.16 -8.33 -24.31
CA SER A 116 -6.22 -7.82 -25.31
C SER A 116 -6.98 -7.33 -26.52
N CYS A 117 -6.56 -6.19 -27.06
CA CYS A 117 -7.16 -5.65 -28.28
C CYS A 117 -7.03 -6.64 -29.45
N PRO A 118 -8.11 -6.98 -30.16
CA PRO A 118 -8.06 -7.87 -31.32
C PRO A 118 -7.20 -7.34 -32.47
N ILE A 119 -7.07 -6.01 -32.56
CA ILE A 119 -6.22 -5.32 -33.54
C ILE A 119 -5.19 -4.51 -32.76
N PRO A 120 -3.97 -5.04 -32.56
CA PRO A 120 -2.97 -4.39 -31.73
C PRO A 120 -2.70 -2.95 -32.18
N VAL A 121 -2.80 -2.02 -31.24
CA VAL A 121 -2.43 -0.62 -31.43
C VAL A 121 -1.06 -0.43 -30.80
N TYR A 122 -0.07 -0.07 -31.61
CA TYR A 122 1.27 0.21 -31.08
C TYR A 122 1.24 1.51 -30.28
N LYS A 123 1.66 1.43 -29.03
CA LYS A 123 1.83 2.56 -28.12
C LYS A 123 3.00 2.27 -27.19
N GLU A 124 3.87 3.24 -27.02
CA GLU A 124 4.99 3.15 -26.10
C GLU A 124 4.49 3.51 -24.70
N ILE A 125 4.82 2.69 -23.71
CA ILE A 125 4.50 2.98 -22.31
C ILE A 125 5.40 4.14 -21.86
N PRO A 126 4.85 5.28 -21.44
CA PRO A 126 5.65 6.37 -20.90
C PRO A 126 6.53 5.90 -19.74
N LYS A 127 7.78 6.39 -19.70
CA LYS A 127 8.77 5.94 -18.71
C LYS A 127 8.27 6.07 -17.27
N ASP A 128 7.59 7.15 -16.96
CA ASP A 128 7.01 7.41 -15.64
C ASP A 128 5.94 6.40 -15.23
N ILE A 129 5.16 5.89 -16.19
CA ILE A 129 4.22 4.77 -15.94
C ILE A 129 5.00 3.48 -15.70
N ALA A 130 6.00 3.18 -16.53
CA ALA A 130 6.80 1.97 -16.39
C ALA A 130 7.55 1.92 -15.05
N ASP A 131 8.18 3.03 -14.66
CA ASP A 131 8.90 3.17 -13.38
C ASP A 131 7.96 2.99 -12.19
N TYR A 132 6.75 3.55 -12.27
CA TYR A 132 5.70 3.39 -11.25
C TYR A 132 5.21 1.93 -11.15
N ILE A 133 4.89 1.29 -12.28
CA ILE A 133 4.48 -0.14 -12.31
C ILE A 133 5.57 -1.02 -11.66
N ASN A 134 6.84 -0.77 -11.98
CA ASN A 134 7.95 -1.53 -11.40
C ASN A 134 8.06 -1.33 -9.89
N ALA A 135 7.88 -0.11 -9.39
CA ALA A 135 7.90 0.17 -7.96
C ALA A 135 6.74 -0.52 -7.22
N ILE A 136 5.51 -0.46 -7.75
CA ILE A 136 4.36 -1.17 -7.16
C ILE A 136 4.58 -2.68 -7.22
N GLN A 137 5.10 -3.23 -8.32
CA GLN A 137 5.39 -4.65 -8.41
C GLN A 137 6.38 -5.08 -7.31
N GLY A 138 7.36 -4.24 -6.98
CA GLY A 138 8.25 -4.45 -5.84
C GLY A 138 7.49 -4.49 -4.51
N ILE A 139 6.58 -3.55 -4.26
CA ILE A 139 5.71 -3.53 -3.07
C ILE A 139 4.90 -4.83 -2.96
N VAL A 140 4.21 -5.24 -4.03
CA VAL A 140 3.35 -6.44 -4.02
C VAL A 140 4.19 -7.70 -3.78
N THR A 141 5.28 -7.85 -4.53
CA THR A 141 6.14 -9.04 -4.45
C THR A 141 6.77 -9.18 -3.08
N ASN A 142 7.38 -8.11 -2.57
CA ASN A 142 8.07 -8.12 -1.28
C ASN A 142 7.07 -8.16 -0.12
N GLY A 143 5.94 -7.44 -0.24
CA GLY A 143 4.89 -7.42 0.76
C GLY A 143 4.32 -8.82 1.00
N ARG A 144 3.97 -9.55 -0.06
CA ARG A 144 3.46 -10.93 0.04
C ARG A 144 4.46 -11.91 0.61
N LYS A 145 5.73 -11.75 0.23
CA LYS A 145 6.78 -12.69 0.60
C LYS A 145 7.25 -12.51 2.04
N CYS A 146 7.28 -11.27 2.53
CA CYS A 146 8.13 -10.91 3.66
C CYS A 146 7.37 -10.37 4.87
N ILE A 147 6.15 -9.86 4.69
CA ILE A 147 5.37 -9.33 5.80
C ILE A 147 4.63 -10.47 6.51
N ASN A 148 4.75 -10.50 7.84
CA ASN A 148 4.11 -11.48 8.72
C ASN A 148 3.89 -10.88 10.11
N PHE A 149 3.26 -11.63 11.02
CA PHE A 149 2.91 -11.14 12.38
C PHE A 149 4.11 -10.67 13.23
N SER A 150 5.34 -11.07 12.89
CA SER A 150 6.54 -10.65 13.62
C SER A 150 7.06 -9.28 13.20
N ASN A 151 6.74 -8.81 11.99
CA ASN A 151 7.27 -7.57 11.42
C ASN A 151 6.19 -6.61 10.88
N ILE A 152 4.91 -6.91 11.10
CA ILE A 152 3.77 -6.12 10.60
C ILE A 152 3.81 -4.67 11.06
N ASP A 153 4.12 -4.40 12.34
CA ASP A 153 4.24 -3.04 12.89
C ASP A 153 5.26 -2.20 12.09
N LYS A 154 6.38 -2.82 11.67
CA LYS A 154 7.41 -2.15 10.84
C LYS A 154 6.89 -1.89 9.43
N ALA A 155 6.14 -2.82 8.85
CA ALA A 155 5.57 -2.65 7.53
C ALA A 155 4.52 -1.52 7.49
N ILE A 156 3.68 -1.41 8.52
CA ILE A 156 2.74 -0.30 8.69
C ILE A 156 3.48 1.03 8.84
N ASN A 157 4.59 1.07 9.59
CA ASN A 157 5.41 2.28 9.71
C ASN A 157 6.03 2.70 8.38
N ILE A 158 6.61 1.77 7.62
CA ILE A 158 7.17 2.04 6.28
C ILE A 158 6.10 2.65 5.36
N LEU A 159 4.88 2.12 5.39
CA LEU A 159 3.77 2.65 4.60
C LEU A 159 3.32 4.04 5.07
N GLY A 160 3.25 4.25 6.39
CA GLY A 160 2.94 5.54 6.99
C GLY A 160 3.94 6.63 6.61
N GLU A 161 5.24 6.34 6.67
CA GLU A 161 6.31 7.22 6.20
C GLU A 161 6.18 7.48 4.68
N GLY A 162 5.80 6.47 3.90
CA GLY A 162 5.47 6.62 2.48
C GLY A 162 4.37 7.67 2.21
N VAL A 163 3.35 7.73 3.06
CA VAL A 163 2.29 8.76 2.97
C VAL A 163 2.84 10.14 3.28
N GLU A 164 3.71 10.27 4.27
CA GLU A 164 4.35 11.54 4.62
C GLU A 164 5.16 12.10 3.45
N TYR A 165 5.88 11.25 2.70
CA TYR A 165 6.53 11.66 1.45
C TYR A 165 5.54 12.28 0.46
N VAL A 166 4.35 11.70 0.27
CA VAL A 166 3.37 12.27 -0.68
C VAL A 166 2.80 13.60 -0.15
N GLU A 167 2.58 13.70 1.15
CA GLU A 167 2.01 14.89 1.78
C GLU A 167 2.99 16.08 1.84
N GLU A 168 4.29 15.82 1.99
CA GLU A 168 5.32 16.85 2.01
C GLU A 168 5.66 17.38 0.61
N TYR A 169 5.49 16.55 -0.43
CA TYR A 169 5.90 16.86 -1.79
C TYR A 169 4.82 17.55 -2.64
N ARG A 170 3.81 18.19 -2.01
CA ARG A 170 2.61 18.80 -2.64
C ARG A 170 2.85 19.74 -3.84
N THR A 171 4.02 20.36 -3.96
CA THR A 171 4.31 21.41 -4.96
C THR A 171 5.29 20.99 -6.06
N HIS A 172 5.64 19.69 -6.16
CA HIS A 172 6.62 19.22 -7.14
C HIS A 172 6.07 19.21 -8.57
N SER A 173 6.91 19.56 -9.55
CA SER A 173 6.57 19.46 -10.97
C SER A 173 6.55 18.00 -11.44
N GLY A 174 5.64 17.64 -12.34
CA GLY A 174 5.60 16.32 -12.97
C GLY A 174 4.17 15.77 -13.13
N THR A 175 4.06 14.54 -13.60
CA THR A 175 2.81 13.77 -13.53
C THR A 175 2.59 13.28 -12.10
N SER A 176 1.35 12.91 -11.78
CA SER A 176 1.03 12.37 -10.46
C SER A 176 1.87 11.15 -10.11
N MET A 177 2.04 10.22 -11.07
CA MET A 177 2.88 9.03 -10.92
C MET A 177 4.35 9.37 -10.60
N GLN A 178 4.91 10.43 -11.20
CA GLN A 178 6.26 10.88 -10.87
C GLN A 178 6.38 11.41 -9.44
N ARG A 179 5.34 12.10 -8.93
CA ARG A 179 5.33 12.66 -7.57
C ARG A 179 5.18 11.58 -6.50
N VAL A 180 4.39 10.53 -6.77
CA VAL A 180 4.21 9.42 -5.81
C VAL A 180 5.30 8.35 -5.91
N LEU A 181 6.06 8.31 -7.01
CA LEU A 181 7.12 7.32 -7.22
C LEU A 181 8.14 7.22 -6.05
N PRO A 182 8.65 8.32 -5.46
CA PRO A 182 9.55 8.23 -4.30
C PRO A 182 8.94 7.48 -3.12
N ALA A 183 7.65 7.69 -2.83
CA ALA A 183 6.94 6.97 -1.78
C ALA A 183 6.81 5.47 -2.12
N CYS A 184 6.50 5.14 -3.39
CA CYS A 184 6.46 3.75 -3.82
C CYS A 184 7.83 3.06 -3.71
N LEU A 185 8.91 3.76 -4.07
CA LEU A 185 10.28 3.26 -3.94
C LEU A 185 10.67 3.06 -2.47
N HIS A 186 10.30 3.99 -1.57
CA HIS A 186 10.49 3.85 -0.13
C HIS A 186 9.83 2.57 0.38
N CYS A 187 8.54 2.39 0.07
CA CYS A 187 7.78 1.21 0.49
C CYS A 187 8.37 -0.10 -0.08
N SER A 188 8.68 -0.13 -1.39
CA SER A 188 9.26 -1.30 -2.05
C SER A 188 10.59 -1.71 -1.40
N ASN A 189 11.48 -0.74 -1.16
CA ASN A 189 12.78 -0.97 -0.55
C ASN A 189 12.67 -1.39 0.91
N GLY A 190 11.79 -0.72 1.69
CA GLY A 190 11.53 -1.06 3.07
C GLY A 190 11.01 -2.49 3.20
N PHE A 191 10.05 -2.90 2.36
CA PHE A 191 9.54 -4.27 2.37
C PHE A 191 10.60 -5.29 1.94
N ASN A 192 11.49 -4.94 0.99
CA ASN A 192 12.62 -5.78 0.65
C ASN A 192 13.57 -5.99 1.86
N GLN A 193 13.86 -4.94 2.62
CA GLN A 193 14.70 -5.04 3.81
C GLN A 193 14.08 -5.94 4.89
N LEU A 194 12.74 -5.97 4.98
CA LEU A 194 12.05 -6.92 5.86
C LEU A 194 12.26 -8.38 5.41
N CYS A 195 12.45 -8.63 4.11
CA CYS A 195 12.82 -9.95 3.59
C CYS A 195 14.21 -10.37 4.08
N ASP A 196 15.19 -9.48 3.93
CA ASP A 196 16.59 -9.77 4.24
C ASP A 196 16.79 -10.00 5.74
N ALA A 197 16.07 -9.25 6.57
CA ALA A 197 16.02 -9.45 8.02
C ALA A 197 15.34 -10.77 8.44
N ALA A 198 14.36 -11.25 7.66
CA ALA A 198 13.70 -12.54 7.92
C ALA A 198 14.61 -13.73 7.57
N THR A 199 15.51 -13.59 6.60
CA THR A 199 16.47 -14.64 6.21
C THR A 199 17.71 -14.74 7.08
N THR A 200 18.05 -13.67 7.82
CA THR A 200 19.25 -13.60 8.69
C THR A 200 18.96 -13.94 10.15
N GLY A 201 17.73 -14.29 10.49
CA GLY A 201 17.32 -14.76 11.82
C GLY A 201 17.64 -16.24 12.08
N TYR A 202 18.93 -16.57 12.16
CA TYR A 202 19.49 -17.74 12.86
C TYR A 202 20.67 -17.28 13.73
#